data_AF-A0A7J2ZBU4-F1
#
_entry.id   AF-A0A7J2ZBU4-F1
#
_cell.length_a   1.000
_cell.length_b   1.000
_cell.length_c   1.000
_cell.angle_alpha   90.00
_cell.angle_beta   90.00
_cell.angle_gamma   90.00
#
_symmetry.space_group_name_H-M   'P 1'
#
loop_
_entity.id
_entity.type
_entity.pdbx_description
1 polymer ?
#
loop_
_entity_poly.entity_id
_entity_poly.type
_entity_poly.pdbx_seq_one_letter_code
_entity_poly.pdbx_strand_id
1 'polypeptide(L)'
;MAGLLDVVMLIPPLIAGMVVGYYLRGKKLLNSGKLLLGIILMLIFSLGFSIGSNAELLAIMPSVGFNALVLLVMALLFSILFVKAARKLVGV
;
A
#
# COMPACT_ATOMS: atom_id res chain seq x y z
N MET A 1 1.31 18.51 -15.71
CA MET A 1 -0.12 18.76 -15.43
C MET A 1 -0.88 17.50 -14.97
N ALA A 2 -0.41 16.27 -15.23
CA ALA A 2 -1.06 15.04 -14.74
C ALA A 2 -1.08 14.92 -13.20
N GLY A 3 0.05 15.15 -12.52
CA GLY A 3 0.13 14.93 -11.07
C GLY A 3 -0.78 15.80 -10.19
N LEU A 4 -1.23 16.97 -10.65
CA LEU A 4 -2.14 17.82 -9.87
C LEU A 4 -3.59 17.31 -9.94
N LEU A 5 -3.98 16.73 -11.08
CA LEU A 5 -5.31 16.14 -11.27
C LEU A 5 -5.44 14.83 -10.47
N ASP A 6 -4.37 14.02 -10.42
CA ASP A 6 -4.36 12.78 -9.64
C ASP A 6 -4.57 13.03 -8.15
N VAL A 7 -3.90 14.05 -7.60
CA VAL A 7 -4.04 14.45 -6.20
C VAL A 7 -5.47 14.92 -5.91
N VAL A 8 -6.05 15.74 -6.80
CA VAL A 8 -7.43 16.22 -6.67
C VAL A 8 -8.45 15.08 -6.78
N MET A 9 -8.17 14.03 -7.54
CA MET A 9 -9.03 12.84 -7.61
C MET A 9 -8.93 11.94 -6.38
N LEU A 10 -7.79 11.95 -5.67
CA LEU A 10 -7.54 11.10 -4.50
C LEU A 10 -8.10 11.68 -3.20
N ILE A 11 -8.15 13.02 -3.09
CA ILE A 11 -8.63 13.72 -1.88
C ILE A 11 -10.10 13.40 -1.55
N PRO A 12 -11.07 13.46 -2.49
CA PRO A 12 -12.48 13.24 -2.17
C PRO A 12 -12.79 11.83 -1.64
N PRO A 13 -12.29 10.72 -2.23
CA PRO A 13 -12.46 9.38 -1.68
C PRO A 13 -11.86 9.22 -0.28
N LEU A 14 -10.71 9.86 -0.02
CA LEU A 14 -10.05 9.82 1.28
C LEU A 14 -10.91 10.48 2.38
N ILE A 15 -11.42 11.68 2.09
CA ILE A 15 -12.32 12.40 3.01
C ILE A 15 -13.61 11.61 3.20
N ALA A 16 -14.21 11.09 2.13
CA ALA A 16 -15.42 10.28 2.19
C ALA A 16 -15.20 9.02 3.06
N GLY A 17 -14.09 8.30 2.87
CA GLY A 17 -13.74 7.14 3.68
C GLY A 17 -13.56 7.47 5.17
N MET A 18 -12.97 8.62 5.48
CA MET A 18 -12.83 9.10 6.86
C MET A 18 -14.19 9.44 7.50
N VAL A 19 -15.06 10.16 6.78
CA VAL A 19 -16.41 10.53 7.27
C VAL A 19 -17.28 9.30 7.47
N VAL A 20 -17.30 8.38 6.50
CA VAL A 20 -18.02 7.11 6.59
C VAL A 20 -17.48 6.26 7.74
N GLY A 21 -16.16 6.16 7.88
CA GLY A 21 -15.52 5.46 9.00
C GLY A 21 -15.86 6.06 10.37
N TYR A 22 -15.99 7.38 10.46
CA TYR A 22 -16.41 8.07 11.67
C TYR A 22 -17.89 7.80 12.00
N TYR A 23 -18.78 7.86 11.02
CA TYR A 23 -20.22 7.62 11.23
C TYR A 23 -20.54 6.16 11.58
N LEU A 24 -19.78 5.20 11.04
CA LEU A 24 -19.91 3.78 11.36
C LEU A 24 -19.17 3.37 12.64
N ARG A 25 -18.44 4.30 13.28
CA ARG A 25 -17.68 4.05 14.52
C ARG A 25 -18.65 3.62 15.63
N GLY A 26 -18.54 2.37 16.08
CA GLY A 26 -19.34 1.81 17.17
C GLY A 26 -20.46 0.87 16.73
N LYS A 27 -20.76 0.74 15.43
CA LYS A 27 -21.68 -0.29 14.94
C LYS A 27 -20.89 -1.58 14.64
N LYS A 28 -21.21 -2.68 15.34
CA LYS A 28 -20.68 -4.05 15.10
C LYS A 28 -21.02 -4.64 13.71
N LEU A 29 -21.48 -3.81 12.76
CA LEU A 29 -22.09 -4.25 11.51
C LEU A 29 -21.09 -4.89 10.55
N LEU A 30 -19.80 -4.58 10.65
CA LEU A 30 -18.79 -5.12 9.74
C LEU A 30 -17.49 -5.39 10.49
N ASN A 31 -16.96 -6.60 10.35
CA ASN A 31 -15.62 -6.94 10.82
C ASN A 31 -14.61 -6.30 9.86
N SER A 32 -14.43 -4.98 9.94
CA SER A 32 -13.70 -4.17 8.95
C SER A 32 -12.31 -4.72 8.61
N GLY A 33 -11.65 -5.39 9.56
CA GLY A 33 -10.38 -6.10 9.31
C GLY A 33 -10.49 -7.25 8.31
N LYS A 34 -11.57 -8.05 8.34
CA LYS A 34 -11.81 -9.13 7.37
C LYS A 34 -12.15 -8.57 5.98
N LEU A 35 -12.92 -7.47 5.93
CA LEU A 35 -13.26 -6.81 4.68
C LEU A 35 -12.01 -6.21 4.00
N LEU A 36 -11.19 -5.49 4.76
CA LEU A 36 -9.92 -4.93 4.27
C LEU A 36 -8.98 -6.04 3.78
N LEU A 37 -8.86 -7.14 4.52
CA LEU A 37 -8.05 -8.28 4.11
C LEU A 37 -8.57 -8.87 2.78
N GLY A 38 -9.88 -9.04 2.63
CA GLY A 38 -10.48 -9.50 1.37
C GLY A 38 -10.18 -8.57 0.19
N ILE A 39 -10.26 -7.25 0.41
CA ILE A 39 -9.92 -6.25 -0.62
C ILE A 39 -8.43 -6.31 -0.96
N ILE A 40 -7.55 -6.35 0.05
CA ILE A 40 -6.10 -6.47 -0.16
C ILE A 40 -5.77 -7.74 -0.94
N LEU A 41 -6.38 -8.87 -0.60
CA LEU A 41 -6.22 -10.12 -1.35
C LEU A 41 -6.68 -9.97 -2.80
N MET A 42 -7.84 -9.34 -3.04
CA MET A 42 -8.34 -9.09 -4.39
C MET A 42 -7.39 -8.20 -5.20
N LEU A 43 -6.79 -7.18 -4.57
CA LEU A 43 -5.81 -6.29 -5.20
C LEU A 43 -4.50 -7.02 -5.52
N ILE A 44 -3.97 -7.81 -4.57
CA ILE A 44 -2.75 -8.63 -4.80
C ILE A 44 -3.01 -9.65 -5.90
N PHE A 45 -4.19 -10.27 -5.93
CA PHE A 45 -4.59 -11.19 -6.99
C PHE A 45 -4.65 -10.48 -8.35
N SER A 46 -5.30 -9.32 -8.42
CA SER A 46 -5.38 -8.52 -9.64
C SER A 46 -4.00 -8.09 -10.15
N LEU A 47 -3.10 -7.69 -9.24
CA LEU A 47 -1.71 -7.36 -9.57
C LEU A 47 -0.97 -8.58 -10.13
N GLY A 48 -1.09 -9.74 -9.48
CA GLY A 48 -0.51 -11.00 -9.95
C GLY A 48 -1.03 -11.42 -11.33
N PHE A 49 -2.34 -11.29 -11.56
CA PHE A 49 -2.95 -11.53 -12.86
C PHE A 49 -2.44 -10.55 -13.94
N SER A 50 -2.31 -9.27 -13.61
CA SER A 50 -1.79 -8.25 -14.53
C SER A 50 -0.35 -8.51 -14.93
N ILE A 51 0.50 -9.00 -14.01
CA ILE A 51 1.89 -9.34 -14.31
C ILE A 51 1.95 -10.66 -15.10
N GLY A 52 1.17 -11.67 -14.72
CA GLY A 52 1.15 -12.98 -15.37
C GLY A 52 0.58 -12.96 -16.79
N SER A 53 -0.35 -12.05 -17.10
CA SER A 53 -0.90 -11.85 -18.45
C SER A 53 0.00 -11.05 -19.39
N ASN A 54 1.05 -10.42 -18.86
CA ASN A 54 2.01 -9.64 -19.64
C ASN A 54 3.34 -10.40 -19.76
N ALA A 55 3.55 -11.05 -20.90
CA ALA A 55 4.75 -11.86 -21.17
C ALA A 55 6.06 -11.05 -21.09
N GLU A 56 6.02 -9.76 -21.40
CA GLU A 56 7.19 -8.88 -21.34
C GLU A 56 7.58 -8.58 -19.89
N LEU A 57 6.61 -8.22 -19.03
CA LEU A 57 6.86 -8.03 -17.60
C LEU A 57 7.30 -9.34 -16.92
N LEU A 58 6.70 -10.47 -17.32
CA LEU A 58 7.04 -11.78 -16.79
C LEU A 58 8.43 -12.24 -17.23
N ALA A 59 8.87 -11.93 -18.45
CA ALA A 59 10.20 -12.28 -18.95
C ALA A 59 11.32 -11.49 -18.25
N ILE A 60 11.05 -10.25 -17.85
CA ILE A 60 12.00 -9.40 -17.13
C ILE A 60 12.04 -9.76 -15.63
N MET A 61 10.96 -10.31 -15.08
CA MET A 61 10.78 -10.65 -13.66
C MET A 61 11.93 -11.47 -13.04
N PRO A 62 12.50 -12.51 -13.68
CA PRO A 62 13.62 -13.27 -13.10
C PRO A 62 14.90 -12.42 -12.98
N SER A 63 15.12 -11.50 -13.93
CA SER A 63 16.31 -10.65 -13.96
C SER A 63 16.23 -9.51 -12.93
N VAL A 64 15.05 -8.91 -12.76
CA VAL A 64 14.84 -7.78 -11.85
C VAL A 64 14.30 -8.19 -10.49
N GLY A 65 13.72 -9.39 -10.36
CA GLY A 65 13.01 -9.83 -9.16
C GLY A 65 13.93 -9.95 -7.94
N PHE A 66 15.13 -10.48 -8.13
CA PHE A 66 16.12 -10.55 -7.04
C PHE A 66 16.59 -9.15 -6.63
N ASN A 67 16.90 -8.28 -7.59
CA ASN A 67 17.29 -6.89 -7.31
C ASN A 67 16.17 -6.12 -6.59
N ALA A 68 14.92 -6.29 -7.03
CA ALA A 68 13.76 -5.70 -6.39
C ALA A 68 13.57 -6.20 -4.94
N LEU A 69 13.81 -7.49 -4.68
CA LEU A 69 13.75 -8.06 -3.34
C LEU A 69 14.84 -7.45 -2.44
N VAL A 70 16.08 -7.38 -2.91
CA VAL A 70 17.19 -6.75 -2.17
C VAL A 70 16.89 -5.29 -1.86
N LEU A 71 16.42 -4.52 -2.85
CA LEU A 71 16.02 -3.12 -2.67
C LEU A 71 14.89 -2.98 -1.64
N LEU A 72 13.87 -3.85 -1.70
CA LEU A 72 12.76 -3.85 -0.76
C LEU A 72 13.23 -4.11 0.67
N VAL A 73 14.09 -5.12 0.87
CA VAL A 73 14.63 -5.45 2.20
C VAL A 73 15.48 -4.30 2.74
N MET A 74 16.38 -3.74 1.93
CA MET A 74 17.20 -2.61 2.34
C MET A 74 16.36 -1.37 2.67
N ALA A 75 15.36 -1.05 1.84
CA ALA A 75 14.45 0.07 2.08
C ALA A 75 13.67 -0.09 3.39
N LEU A 76 13.15 -1.29 3.67
CA LEU A 76 12.45 -1.58 4.92
C LEU A 76 13.38 -1.47 6.14
N LEU A 77 14.59 -2.01 6.06
CA LEU A 77 15.58 -1.91 7.14
C LEU A 77 15.94 -0.45 7.43
N PHE A 78 16.28 0.33 6.41
CA PHE A 78 16.60 1.75 6.57
C PHE A 78 15.42 2.55 7.10
N SER A 79 14.19 2.30 6.63
CA SER A 79 12.99 2.97 7.13
C SER A 79 12.79 2.73 8.64
N ILE A 80 12.94 1.49 9.10
CA ILE A 80 12.78 1.14 10.53
C ILE A 80 13.90 1.76 11.36
N LEU A 81 15.15 1.68 10.91
CA LEU A 81 16.30 2.26 11.59
C LEU A 81 16.18 3.78 11.71
N PHE A 82 15.75 4.45 10.64
CA PHE A 82 15.56 5.90 10.61
C PHE A 82 14.47 6.33 11.60
N VAL A 83 13.32 5.66 11.61
CA VAL A 83 12.26 5.95 12.59
C VAL A 83 12.74 5.72 14.02
N LYS A 84 13.53 4.68 14.27
CA LYS A 84 14.10 4.39 15.60
C LYS A 84 15.12 5.45 16.04
N ALA A 85 15.97 5.92 15.12
CA ALA A 85 16.92 6.99 15.38
C ALA A 85 16.21 8.34 15.62
N ALA A 86 15.22 8.66 14.79
CA ALA A 86 14.40 9.86 14.94
C ALA A 86 13.65 9.86 16.28
N ARG A 87 13.05 8.72 16.68
CA ARG A 87 12.41 8.58 17.98
C ARG A 87 13.38 8.84 19.14
N LYS A 88 14.60 8.29 19.06
CA LYS A 88 15.66 8.51 20.06
C LYS A 88 16.11 9.97 20.14
N LEU A 89 16.13 10.71 19.03
CA LEU A 89 16.48 12.13 19.00
C LEU A 89 15.37 13.04 19.53
N VAL A 90 14.10 12.67 19.29
CA VAL A 90 12.93 13.40 19.78
C VAL A 90 12.64 13.11 21.27
N GLY A 91 13.37 12.17 21.89
CA GLY A 91 13.30 11.92 23.33
C GLY A 91 12.02 11.22 23.79
N VAL A 92 11.37 10.45 22.89
CA VAL A 92 10.20 9.60 23.18
C VAL A 92 10.63 8.15 23.41
#